data_AF-A0AA97AIX3-F1
#
_entry.id   AF-A0AA97AIX3-F1
#
_cell.length_a   1.000
_cell.length_b   1.000
_cell.length_c   1.000
_cell.angle_alpha   90.00
_cell.angle_beta   90.00
_cell.angle_gamma   90.00
#
_symmetry.space_group_name_H-M   'P 1'
#
loop_
_entity.id
_entity.type
_entity.pdbx_description
1 polymer ?
#
loop_
_entity_poly.entity_id
_entity_poly.type
_entity_poly.pdbx_seq_one_letter_code
_entity_poly.pdbx_strand_id
1 'polypeptide(L)'
;MRCPFCQFPDNRVLESRSAESGHSVRRRRECLRCGRRFTTYERIEFVPVVVLKKSGERESFDRSKLLRGIVTACEKTGIAHSKLEGIVDEIEAELQQRSAREVSSTEIGELVLKHLQGLNEVAYIRFASVHRQFKGIRDFIETLNHLQSSSEQSDVTMLSPNEDTSSELDPAATATEPEEELETSSMSHS
;
A
#
# COMPACT_ATOMS: atom_id res chain seq x y z
N MET A 1 28.25 -17.97 -8.13
CA MET A 1 28.19 -18.60 -9.48
C MET A 1 29.45 -19.42 -9.67
N ARG A 2 29.38 -20.74 -9.96
CA ARG A 2 30.58 -21.56 -10.20
C ARG A 2 30.94 -21.60 -11.70
N CYS A 3 32.23 -21.73 -12.02
CA CYS A 3 32.69 -21.91 -13.39
C CYS A 3 32.14 -23.24 -13.98
N PRO A 4 31.49 -23.24 -15.16
CA PRO A 4 30.92 -24.46 -15.74
C PRO A 4 31.97 -25.48 -16.19
N PHE A 5 33.24 -25.07 -16.34
CA PHE A 5 34.31 -25.93 -16.85
C PHE A 5 35.16 -26.59 -15.75
N CYS A 6 35.39 -25.89 -14.64
CA CYS A 6 36.29 -26.36 -13.58
C CYS A 6 35.69 -26.21 -12.18
N GLN A 7 34.41 -25.82 -12.08
CA GLN A 7 33.61 -25.68 -10.86
C GLN A 7 34.16 -24.72 -9.79
N PHE A 8 35.20 -23.95 -10.11
CA PHE A 8 35.79 -22.96 -9.23
C PHE A 8 34.80 -21.81 -8.96
N PRO A 9 34.64 -21.35 -7.70
CA PRO A 9 33.63 -20.35 -7.34
C PRO A 9 33.98 -18.95 -7.83
N ASP A 10 35.26 -18.59 -7.94
CA ASP A 10 35.64 -17.21 -8.23
C ASP A 10 35.74 -16.93 -9.72
N ASN A 11 35.08 -15.86 -10.13
CA ASN A 11 35.03 -15.36 -11.49
C ASN A 11 34.89 -13.83 -11.48
N ARG A 12 35.39 -13.19 -12.55
CA ARG A 12 35.30 -11.75 -12.76
C ARG A 12 34.24 -11.44 -13.81
N VAL A 13 33.39 -10.44 -13.56
CA VAL A 13 32.46 -9.91 -14.56
C VAL A 13 33.24 -9.00 -15.51
N LEU A 14 33.20 -9.28 -16.81
CA LEU A 14 33.84 -8.49 -17.87
C LEU A 14 32.88 -7.47 -18.48
N GLU A 15 31.62 -7.86 -18.67
CA GLU A 15 30.62 -7.05 -19.37
C GLU A 15 29.23 -7.37 -18.84
N SER A 16 28.41 -6.34 -18.61
CA SER A 16 26.98 -6.48 -18.31
C SER A 16 26.16 -5.72 -19.35
N ARG A 17 25.13 -6.36 -19.90
CA ARG A 17 24.15 -5.72 -20.80
C ARG A 17 22.74 -6.11 -20.36
N SER A 18 21.79 -5.19 -20.49
CA SER A 18 20.36 -5.51 -20.37
C SER A 18 19.94 -6.42 -21.53
N ALA A 19 19.07 -7.38 -21.25
CA ALA A 19 18.48 -8.32 -22.20
C ALA A 19 16.97 -8.43 -21.93
N GLU A 20 16.24 -9.06 -22.87
CA GLU A 20 14.82 -9.41 -22.67
C GLU A 20 13.97 -8.19 -22.27
N SER A 21 14.10 -7.09 -23.03
CA SER A 21 13.38 -5.83 -22.78
C SER A 21 13.55 -5.25 -21.37
N GLY A 22 14.65 -5.57 -20.68
CA GLY A 22 14.94 -5.09 -19.32
C GLY A 22 14.59 -6.09 -18.21
N HIS A 23 14.00 -7.24 -18.53
CA HIS A 23 13.63 -8.26 -17.55
C HIS A 23 14.80 -9.21 -17.19
N SER A 24 15.93 -9.11 -17.90
CA SER A 24 17.13 -9.85 -17.56
C SER A 24 18.43 -9.09 -17.82
N VAL A 25 19.49 -9.49 -17.12
CA VAL A 25 20.85 -8.96 -17.28
C VAL A 25 21.76 -10.07 -17.76
N ARG A 26 22.34 -9.89 -18.94
CA ARG A 26 23.37 -10.77 -19.50
C ARG A 26 24.74 -10.32 -19.00
N ARG A 27 25.46 -11.21 -18.32
CA ARG A 27 26.84 -10.96 -17.84
C ARG A 27 27.84 -11.89 -18.49
N ARG A 28 28.91 -11.35 -19.07
CA ARG A 28 30.07 -12.13 -19.53
C ARG A 28 31.08 -12.21 -18.38
N ARG A 29 31.45 -13.43 -17.99
CA ARG A 29 32.31 -13.72 -16.84
C ARG A 29 33.57 -14.47 -17.28
N GLU A 30 34.65 -14.31 -16.55
CA GLU A 30 35.91 -15.05 -16.73
C GLU A 30 36.29 -15.78 -15.44
N CYS A 31 36.60 -17.07 -15.53
CA CYS A 31 37.04 -17.87 -14.40
C CYS A 31 38.47 -17.50 -13.99
N LEU A 32 38.70 -17.20 -12.71
CA LEU A 32 40.03 -16.82 -12.21
C LEU A 32 41.02 -17.99 -12.13
N ARG A 33 40.54 -19.25 -12.20
CA ARG A 33 41.39 -20.45 -12.16
C ARG A 33 41.79 -20.96 -13.54
N CYS A 34 40.84 -21.04 -14.48
CA CYS A 34 41.09 -21.65 -15.79
C CYS A 34 41.08 -20.65 -16.96
N GLY A 35 40.85 -19.36 -16.71
CA GLY A 35 40.82 -18.29 -17.72
C GLY A 35 39.67 -18.37 -18.72
N ARG A 36 38.82 -19.40 -18.64
CA ARG A 36 37.72 -19.58 -19.59
C ARG A 36 36.59 -18.58 -19.32
N ARG A 37 36.03 -18.08 -20.41
CA ARG A 37 34.91 -17.14 -20.40
C ARG A 37 33.59 -17.87 -20.56
N PHE A 38 32.57 -17.41 -19.86
CA PHE A 38 31.20 -17.92 -19.96
C PHE A 38 30.18 -16.79 -19.79
N THR A 39 28.94 -17.03 -20.19
CA THR A 39 27.86 -16.02 -20.09
C THR A 39 26.82 -16.52 -19.09
N THR A 40 26.36 -15.64 -18.22
CA THR A 40 25.24 -15.90 -17.31
C THR A 40 24.10 -14.94 -17.62
N TYR A 41 22.87 -15.42 -17.50
CA TYR A 41 21.68 -14.59 -17.54
C TYR A 41 21.11 -14.55 -16.13
N GLU A 42 20.99 -13.35 -15.58
CA GLU A 42 20.25 -13.10 -14.34
C GLU A 42 18.87 -12.60 -14.74
N ARG A 43 17.84 -13.30 -14.31
CA ARG A 43 16.45 -13.00 -14.64
C ARG A 43 15.72 -12.56 -13.38
N ILE A 44 14.78 -11.64 -13.51
CA ILE A 44 13.86 -11.32 -12.42
C ILE A 44 12.94 -12.53 -12.25
N GLU A 45 13.04 -13.20 -11.10
CA GLU A 45 12.14 -14.29 -10.75
C GLU A 45 11.07 -13.75 -9.81
N PHE A 46 9.82 -13.71 -10.27
CA PHE A 46 8.68 -13.39 -9.43
C PHE A 46 8.27 -14.64 -8.67
N VAL A 47 8.40 -14.62 -7.34
CA VAL A 47 7.84 -15.68 -6.51
C VAL A 47 6.32 -15.50 -6.49
N PRO A 48 5.54 -16.47 -7.00
CA PRO A 48 4.09 -16.34 -7.07
C PRO A 48 3.49 -16.28 -5.66
N VAL A 49 2.46 -15.46 -5.49
CA VAL A 49 1.66 -15.43 -4.25
C VAL A 49 0.80 -16.69 -4.20
N VAL A 50 0.82 -17.38 -3.07
CA VAL A 50 0.01 -18.58 -2.81
C VAL A 50 -1.21 -18.19 -2.01
N VAL A 51 -2.37 -18.65 -2.45
CA VAL A 51 -3.67 -18.41 -1.82
C VAL A 51 -4.12 -19.65 -1.07
N LEU A 52 -4.36 -19.48 0.24
CA LEU A 52 -4.97 -20.50 1.10
C LEU A 52 -6.50 -20.39 1.04
N LYS A 53 -7.17 -21.38 0.44
CA LYS A 53 -8.63 -21.42 0.33
C LYS A 53 -9.27 -21.76 1.67
N LYS A 54 -10.55 -21.38 1.84
CA LYS A 54 -11.37 -21.79 2.99
C LYS A 54 -11.48 -23.31 3.14
N SER A 55 -11.37 -24.05 2.02
CA SER A 55 -11.31 -25.52 2.00
C SER A 55 -9.98 -26.11 2.48
N GLY A 56 -8.95 -25.29 2.70
CA GLY A 56 -7.59 -25.70 3.03
C GLY A 56 -6.68 -25.95 1.83
N GLU A 57 -7.22 -25.87 0.60
CA GLU A 57 -6.44 -26.02 -0.63
C GLU A 57 -5.52 -24.82 -0.86
N ARG A 58 -4.35 -25.08 -1.49
CA ARG A 58 -3.38 -24.06 -1.87
C ARG A 58 -3.42 -23.87 -3.38
N GLU A 59 -3.70 -22.67 -3.84
CA GLU A 59 -3.67 -22.32 -5.27
C GLU A 59 -2.74 -21.12 -5.50
N SER A 60 -2.12 -21.00 -6.68
CA SER A 60 -1.45 -19.75 -7.05
C SER A 60 -2.48 -18.63 -7.22
N PHE A 61 -2.13 -17.42 -6.80
CA PHE A 61 -2.96 -16.24 -7.06
C PHE A 61 -3.21 -16.08 -8.57
N ASP A 62 -4.48 -15.93 -8.94
CA ASP A 62 -4.92 -15.71 -10.32
C ASP A 62 -5.68 -14.39 -10.40
N ARG A 63 -5.01 -13.39 -10.98
CA ARG A 63 -5.55 -12.05 -11.27
C ARG A 63 -6.89 -12.13 -12.02
N SER A 64 -6.99 -13.01 -13.01
CA SER A 64 -8.17 -13.15 -13.86
C SER A 64 -9.37 -13.72 -13.09
N LYS A 65 -9.11 -14.56 -12.09
CA LYS A 65 -10.14 -15.08 -11.18
C LYS A 65 -10.68 -13.98 -10.27
N LEU A 66 -9.80 -13.14 -9.73
CA LEU A 66 -10.18 -12.00 -8.89
C LEU A 66 -11.01 -10.98 -9.67
N LEU A 67 -10.52 -10.58 -10.86
CA LEU A 67 -11.20 -9.62 -11.72
C LEU A 67 -12.62 -10.08 -12.07
N ARG A 68 -12.79 -11.35 -12.46
CA ARG A 68 -14.12 -11.91 -12.74
C ARG A 68 -15.06 -11.78 -11.54
N GLY A 69 -14.59 -12.09 -10.33
CA GLY A 69 -15.39 -11.95 -9.11
C GLY A 69 -15.84 -10.51 -8.85
N ILE A 70 -14.95 -9.54 -9.08
CA ILE A 70 -15.25 -8.10 -8.93
C ILE A 70 -16.23 -7.63 -10.01
N VAL A 71 -16.03 -8.03 -11.27
CA VAL A 71 -16.89 -7.67 -12.40
C VAL A 71 -18.32 -8.15 -12.15
N THR A 72 -18.50 -9.41 -11.73
CA THR A 72 -19.83 -9.95 -11.41
C THR A 72 -20.51 -9.17 -10.30
N ALA A 73 -19.78 -8.74 -9.26
CA ALA A 73 -20.34 -7.90 -8.20
C ALA A 73 -20.74 -6.50 -8.71
N CYS A 74 -19.97 -5.94 -9.65
CA CYS A 74 -20.17 -4.61 -10.23
C CYS A 74 -21.10 -4.60 -11.46
N GLU A 75 -21.81 -5.69 -11.76
CA GLU A 75 -22.71 -5.72 -12.91
C GLU A 75 -23.82 -4.65 -12.77
N LYS A 76 -24.04 -3.86 -13.82
CA LYS A 76 -25.10 -2.83 -13.88
C LYS A 76 -24.96 -1.68 -12.87
N THR A 77 -23.80 -1.48 -12.24
CA THR A 77 -23.55 -0.32 -11.36
C THR A 77 -23.00 0.90 -12.09
N GLY A 78 -22.71 0.79 -13.39
CA GLY A 78 -22.18 1.90 -14.21
C GLY A 78 -20.67 2.16 -14.01
N ILE A 79 -19.96 1.28 -13.30
CA ILE A 79 -18.53 1.40 -13.07
C ILE A 79 -17.77 0.99 -14.34
N ALA A 80 -16.82 1.83 -14.78
CA ALA A 80 -15.97 1.54 -15.93
C ALA A 80 -15.06 0.33 -15.66
N HIS A 81 -14.87 -0.52 -16.67
CA HIS A 81 -14.04 -1.73 -16.56
C HIS A 81 -12.59 -1.41 -16.14
N SER A 82 -12.02 -0.32 -16.67
CA SER A 82 -10.67 0.13 -16.31
C SER A 82 -10.49 0.44 -14.82
N LYS A 83 -11.54 0.90 -14.12
CA LYS A 83 -11.47 1.09 -12.66
C LYS A 83 -11.40 -0.24 -11.92
N LEU A 84 -12.09 -1.27 -12.41
CA LEU A 84 -12.07 -2.60 -11.81
C LEU A 84 -10.72 -3.26 -12.01
N GLU A 85 -10.12 -3.11 -13.19
CA GLU A 85 -8.74 -3.53 -13.45
C GLU A 85 -7.75 -2.81 -12.53
N GLY A 86 -7.90 -1.50 -12.35
CA GLY A 86 -7.06 -0.73 -11.43
C GLY A 86 -7.11 -1.23 -9.98
N ILE A 87 -8.30 -1.57 -9.47
CA ILE A 87 -8.45 -2.18 -8.12
C ILE A 87 -7.71 -3.51 -8.04
N VAL A 88 -7.81 -4.34 -9.08
CA VAL A 88 -7.12 -5.64 -9.11
C VAL A 88 -5.61 -5.45 -9.13
N ASP A 89 -5.11 -4.47 -9.87
CA ASP A 89 -3.68 -4.15 -9.94
C ASP A 89 -3.15 -3.63 -8.60
N GLU A 90 -3.92 -2.78 -7.90
CA GLU A 90 -3.61 -2.31 -6.55
C GLU A 90 -3.52 -3.48 -5.56
N ILE A 91 -4.51 -4.38 -5.58
CA ILE A 91 -4.51 -5.57 -4.71
C ILE A 91 -3.33 -6.48 -5.04
N GLU A 92 -3.06 -6.74 -6.33
CA GLU A 92 -1.92 -7.55 -6.75
C GLU A 92 -0.59 -6.95 -6.29
N ALA A 93 -0.42 -5.64 -6.45
CA ALA A 93 0.77 -4.93 -5.98
C ALA A 93 0.92 -5.03 -4.46
N GLU A 94 -0.16 -4.86 -3.69
CA GLU A 94 -0.14 -5.02 -2.23
C GLU A 94 0.25 -6.44 -1.83
N LEU A 95 -0.30 -7.47 -2.50
CA LEU A 95 0.04 -8.86 -2.24
C LEU A 95 1.50 -9.19 -2.58
N GLN A 96 2.05 -8.58 -3.63
CA GLN A 96 3.44 -8.79 -4.04
C GLN A 96 4.45 -8.14 -3.08
N GLN A 97 4.09 -7.02 -2.45
CA GLN A 97 4.92 -6.28 -1.49
C GLN A 97 4.97 -6.91 -0.10
N ARG A 98 4.04 -7.81 0.23
CA ARG A 98 4.01 -8.48 1.52
C ARG A 98 5.18 -9.43 1.70
N SER A 99 5.73 -9.44 2.92
CA SER A 99 6.80 -10.36 3.32
C SER A 99 6.33 -11.83 3.30
N ALA A 100 5.06 -12.05 3.64
CA ALA A 100 4.41 -13.36 3.57
C ALA A 100 3.93 -13.63 2.14
N ARG A 101 4.36 -14.76 1.58
CA ARG A 101 3.95 -15.23 0.24
C ARG A 101 2.72 -16.13 0.26
N GLU A 102 2.20 -16.44 1.45
CA GLU A 102 0.94 -17.15 1.64
C GLU A 102 -0.10 -16.17 2.18
N VAL A 103 -1.24 -16.06 1.49
CA VAL A 103 -2.34 -15.16 1.86
C VAL A 103 -3.64 -15.94 1.85
N SER A 104 -4.51 -15.70 2.84
CA SER A 104 -5.80 -16.39 2.85
C SER A 104 -6.76 -15.82 1.82
N SER A 105 -7.63 -16.66 1.25
CA SER A 105 -8.71 -16.21 0.38
C SER A 105 -9.68 -15.26 1.08
N THR A 106 -9.81 -15.37 2.40
CA THR A 106 -10.61 -14.47 3.23
C THR A 106 -10.04 -13.05 3.23
N GLU A 107 -8.73 -12.96 3.42
CA GLU A 107 -8.00 -11.68 3.45
C GLU A 107 -8.02 -10.97 2.10
N ILE A 108 -7.86 -11.71 0.99
CA ILE A 108 -8.02 -11.13 -0.35
C ILE A 108 -9.44 -10.58 -0.53
N GLY A 109 -10.46 -11.30 -0.06
CA GLY A 109 -11.84 -10.83 -0.12
C GLY A 109 -12.09 -9.58 0.73
N GLU A 110 -11.45 -9.45 1.89
CA GLU A 110 -11.50 -8.25 2.72
C GLU A 110 -10.85 -7.04 2.05
N LEU A 111 -9.72 -7.23 1.36
CA LEU A 111 -9.10 -6.18 0.54
C LEU A 111 -10.07 -5.69 -0.53
N VAL A 112 -10.69 -6.61 -1.28
CA VAL A 112 -11.69 -6.25 -2.29
C VAL A 112 -12.86 -5.47 -1.67
N LEU A 113 -13.37 -5.91 -0.53
CA LEU A 113 -14.46 -5.24 0.17
C LEU A 113 -14.08 -3.81 0.56
N LYS A 114 -12.86 -3.59 1.05
CA LYS A 114 -12.34 -2.25 1.37
C LYS A 114 -12.33 -1.33 0.14
N HIS A 115 -11.87 -1.81 -1.02
CA HIS A 115 -11.90 -1.03 -2.26
C HIS A 115 -13.33 -0.78 -2.76
N LEU A 116 -14.22 -1.78 -2.66
CA LEU A 116 -15.61 -1.65 -3.11
C LEU A 116 -16.44 -0.74 -2.21
N GLN A 117 -16.15 -0.68 -0.91
CA GLN A 117 -16.87 0.15 0.06
C GLN A 117 -16.85 1.63 -0.33
N GLY A 118 -15.68 2.15 -0.73
CA GLY A 118 -15.54 3.53 -1.19
C GLY A 118 -16.02 3.76 -2.64
N LEU A 119 -16.32 2.69 -3.38
CA LEU A 119 -16.67 2.78 -4.80
C LEU A 119 -18.17 2.70 -5.05
N ASN A 120 -18.85 1.68 -4.48
CA ASN A 120 -20.27 1.46 -4.66
C ASN A 120 -20.84 0.47 -3.62
N GLU A 121 -21.83 0.91 -2.85
CA GLU A 121 -22.47 0.10 -1.81
C GLU A 121 -23.16 -1.16 -2.35
N VAL A 122 -23.81 -1.08 -3.52
CA VAL A 122 -24.50 -2.22 -4.14
C VAL A 122 -23.49 -3.29 -4.56
N ALA A 123 -22.36 -2.87 -5.15
CA ALA A 123 -21.28 -3.78 -5.52
C ALA A 123 -20.66 -4.43 -4.28
N TYR A 124 -20.43 -3.66 -3.21
CA TYR A 124 -19.94 -4.17 -1.93
C TYR A 124 -20.87 -5.27 -1.39
N ILE A 125 -22.18 -5.01 -1.31
CA ILE A 125 -23.15 -5.96 -0.76
C ILE A 125 -23.17 -7.26 -1.57
N ARG A 126 -23.14 -7.15 -2.91
CA ARG A 126 -23.12 -8.32 -3.81
C ARG A 126 -21.86 -9.16 -3.64
N PHE A 127 -20.70 -8.50 -3.56
CA PHE A 127 -19.43 -9.20 -3.34
C PHE A 127 -19.40 -9.85 -1.95
N ALA A 128 -19.83 -9.13 -0.91
CA ALA A 128 -19.90 -9.64 0.46
C ALA A 128 -20.79 -10.88 0.56
N SER A 129 -21.87 -10.96 -0.22
CA SER A 129 -22.77 -12.12 -0.25
C SER A 129 -22.10 -13.41 -0.68
N VAL A 130 -21.22 -13.35 -1.68
CA VAL A 130 -20.48 -14.53 -2.14
C VAL A 130 -19.33 -14.82 -1.19
N HIS A 131 -18.63 -13.78 -0.74
CA HIS A 131 -17.44 -13.93 0.09
C HIS A 131 -17.76 -14.48 1.49
N ARG A 132 -18.78 -13.95 2.17
CA ARG A 132 -19.13 -14.32 3.56
C ARG A 132 -20.09 -15.51 3.67
N GLN A 133 -20.64 -16.00 2.56
CA GLN A 133 -21.62 -17.11 2.54
C GLN A 133 -22.73 -16.90 3.58
N PHE A 134 -23.50 -15.82 3.45
CA PHE A 134 -24.55 -15.48 4.40
C PHE A 134 -25.43 -16.70 4.71
N LYS A 135 -25.45 -17.14 5.97
CA LYS A 135 -26.27 -18.28 6.40
C LYS A 135 -27.70 -17.85 6.70
N GLY A 136 -27.96 -16.56 6.82
CA GLY A 136 -29.30 -16.01 6.96
C GLY A 136 -29.36 -14.47 6.91
N ILE A 137 -30.57 -13.94 7.06
CA ILE A 137 -30.88 -12.49 7.01
C ILE A 137 -30.16 -11.71 8.13
N ARG A 138 -29.87 -12.34 9.27
CA ARG A 138 -29.16 -11.69 10.39
C ARG A 138 -27.74 -11.29 10.03
N ASP A 139 -26.98 -12.19 9.40
CA ASP A 139 -25.60 -11.91 8.93
C ASP A 139 -25.57 -10.75 7.91
N PHE A 140 -26.64 -10.64 7.12
CA PHE A 140 -26.82 -9.55 6.15
C PHE A 140 -27.06 -8.21 6.86
N ILE A 141 -27.96 -8.16 7.84
CA ILE A 141 -28.24 -6.97 8.64
C ILE A 141 -26.99 -6.52 9.42
N GLU A 142 -26.24 -7.46 10.00
CA GLU A 142 -24.99 -7.15 10.71
C GLU A 142 -23.94 -6.52 9.78
N THR A 143 -23.85 -7.02 8.54
CA THR A 143 -22.94 -6.46 7.54
C THR A 143 -23.38 -5.08 7.07
N LEU A 144 -24.70 -4.82 6.97
CA LEU A 144 -25.24 -3.49 6.68
C LEU A 144 -24.95 -2.50 7.83
N ASN A 145 -25.12 -2.92 9.08
CA ASN A 145 -24.79 -2.09 10.23
C ASN A 145 -23.31 -1.70 10.26
N HIS A 146 -22.43 -2.65 9.89
CA HIS A 146 -20.99 -2.39 9.79
C HIS A 146 -20.64 -1.40 8.66
N LEU A 147 -21.43 -1.34 7.58
CA LEU A 147 -21.28 -0.31 6.56
C LEU A 147 -21.70 1.07 7.09
N GLN A 148 -22.82 1.14 7.81
CA GLN A 148 -23.36 2.39 8.35
C GLN A 148 -22.44 3.04 9.40
N SER A 149 -21.81 2.24 10.27
CA SER A 149 -20.85 2.78 11.24
C SER A 149 -19.54 3.28 10.61
N SER A 150 -19.20 2.78 9.41
CA SER A 150 -18.02 3.23 8.67
C SER A 150 -18.25 4.56 7.95
N SER A 151 -19.49 4.85 7.51
CA SER A 151 -19.86 6.12 6.89
C SER A 151 -19.93 7.30 7.87
N GLU A 152 -20.10 7.04 9.16
CA GLU A 152 -20.14 8.09 10.19
C GLU A 152 -18.76 8.66 10.55
N GLN A 153 -17.66 8.01 10.13
CA GLN A 153 -16.30 8.50 10.38
C GLN A 153 -15.80 9.53 9.36
N SER A 154 -16.44 9.67 8.20
CA SER A 154 -16.06 10.66 7.18
C SER A 154 -16.59 12.08 7.43
N ASP A 155 -17.54 12.28 8.35
CA ASP A 155 -18.25 13.56 8.52
C ASP A 155 -17.85 14.35 9.80
N VAL A 156 -16.99 13.79 10.67
CA VAL A 156 -16.72 14.39 12.00
C VAL A 156 -15.48 15.33 12.01
N THR A 157 -14.77 15.52 10.90
CA THR A 157 -13.56 16.39 10.90
C THR A 157 -13.85 17.89 10.72
N MET A 158 -15.11 18.35 10.76
CA MET A 158 -15.45 19.76 10.55
C MET A 158 -16.44 20.34 11.59
N LEU A 159 -16.17 20.16 12.88
CA LEU A 159 -16.66 21.11 13.89
C LEU A 159 -15.56 21.38 14.93
N SER A 160 -14.85 22.49 14.74
CA SER A 160 -14.12 23.16 15.82
C SER A 160 -15.12 23.94 16.67
N PRO A 161 -15.15 23.78 18.00
CA PRO A 161 -15.75 24.78 18.87
C PRO A 161 -14.71 25.88 19.14
N ASN A 162 -14.98 27.08 18.64
CA ASN A 162 -14.43 28.29 19.25
C ASN A 162 -15.11 28.44 20.62
N GLU A 163 -14.35 28.32 21.71
CA GLU A 163 -14.80 28.79 23.02
C GLU A 163 -14.12 30.14 23.30
N ASP A 164 -14.82 31.20 22.89
CA ASP A 164 -14.76 32.49 23.56
C ASP A 164 -15.38 32.32 24.96
N THR A 165 -14.65 32.67 26.01
CA THR A 165 -15.28 33.09 27.27
C THR A 165 -14.57 34.33 27.76
N SER A 166 -15.35 35.39 27.82
CA SER A 166 -14.97 36.74 28.19
C SER A 166 -15.20 37.00 29.68
N SER A 167 -14.44 37.99 30.16
CA SER A 167 -14.72 38.89 31.28
C SER A 167 -14.35 38.46 32.71
N GLU A 168 -13.41 39.20 33.29
CA GLU A 168 -13.49 39.88 34.60
C GLU A 168 -12.44 41.03 34.56
N LEU A 169 -12.86 42.24 34.20
CA LEU A 169 -13.14 43.41 35.06
C LEU A 169 -11.91 44.29 35.42
N ASP A 170 -11.92 45.48 34.79
CA ASP A 170 -11.23 46.78 34.96
C ASP A 170 -10.95 47.30 36.41
N PRO A 171 -10.40 48.54 36.61
CA PRO A 171 -9.25 49.23 36.00
C PRO A 171 -8.41 50.03 37.06
N ALA A 172 -7.35 50.73 36.61
CA ALA A 172 -6.85 52.05 37.09
C ALA A 172 -5.33 52.12 37.31
N ALA A 173 -4.64 52.97 36.53
CA ALA A 173 -3.79 54.06 37.03
C ALA A 173 -3.06 54.77 35.86
N THR A 174 -3.41 56.04 35.70
CA THR A 174 -2.82 57.08 34.85
C THR A 174 -1.47 57.56 35.39
N ALA A 175 -0.51 57.94 34.53
CA ALA A 175 0.31 59.18 34.60
C ALA A 175 1.60 59.15 33.74
N THR A 176 1.62 60.01 32.71
CA THR A 176 2.65 61.01 32.30
C THR A 176 4.18 60.74 32.40
N GLU A 177 4.83 60.85 31.21
CA GLU A 177 6.15 61.39 30.76
C GLU A 177 7.26 61.89 31.75
N PRO A 178 8.41 62.44 31.27
CA PRO A 178 9.65 61.82 30.74
C PRO A 178 10.93 62.30 31.52
N GLU A 179 12.15 61.95 31.05
CA GLU A 179 13.50 62.59 31.28
C GLU A 179 14.59 61.48 31.29
N GLU A 180 15.46 61.38 30.27
CA GLU A 180 16.77 62.04 30.11
C GLU A 180 17.78 61.73 31.23
N GLU A 181 18.85 60.96 30.92
CA GLU A 181 20.21 61.26 31.36
C GLU A 181 21.26 60.43 30.56
N LEU A 182 22.20 61.17 29.98
CA LEU A 182 23.50 60.70 29.50
C LEU A 182 24.30 60.06 30.65
N GLU A 183 25.21 59.14 30.35
CA GLU A 183 26.66 59.36 30.50
C GLU A 183 27.50 58.08 30.35
N THR A 184 28.38 58.13 29.34
CA THR A 184 29.83 57.84 29.35
C THR A 184 30.43 56.44 29.57
N SER A 185 31.52 56.27 28.82
CA SER A 185 32.77 55.56 29.16
C SER A 185 32.77 54.03 29.12
N SER A 186 33.29 53.44 28.04
CA SER A 186 34.72 53.08 27.86
C SER A 186 35.15 51.87 28.70
N MET A 187 35.49 50.76 28.03
CA MET A 187 36.80 50.14 28.20
C MET A 187 37.03 49.02 27.17
N SER A 188 38.14 49.20 26.47
CA SER A 188 38.79 48.33 25.51
C SER A 188 39.74 47.34 26.20
N HIS A 189 40.26 46.39 25.41
CA HIS A 189 41.38 45.46 25.64
C HIS A 189 40.96 44.14 26.34
N SER A 190 41.29 42.94 25.86
CA SER A 190 42.28 42.48 24.86
C SER A 190 41.76 41.23 24.13
#